data_AF-A0A3C1GS47-F1
#
_entry.id   AF-A0A3C1GS47-F1
#
_cell.length_a   1.000
_cell.length_b   1.000
_cell.length_c   1.000
_cell.angle_alpha   90.00
_cell.angle_beta   90.00
_cell.angle_gamma   90.00
#
_symmetry.space_group_name_H-M   'P 1'
#
loop_
_entity.id
_entity.type
_entity.pdbx_description
1 polymer ?
#
loop_
_entity_poly.entity_id
_entity_poly.type
_entity_poly.pdbx_seq_one_letter_code
_entity_poly.pdbx_strand_id
1 'polypeptide(L)' 'MSTTTENNSAQTINTFTNPKDVADFNQYPDPRGHFGVHGGRFVSETLMAALEELETLYTKVKADPAFW' A
#
# COMPACT_ATOMS: atom_id res chain seq x y z
N MET A 1 4.63 41.72 -2.57
CA MET A 1 4.85 41.25 -1.19
C MET A 1 4.56 39.76 -1.17
N SER A 2 5.57 38.98 -0.81
CA SER A 2 5.65 37.55 -1.04
C SER A 2 4.74 36.73 -0.13
N THR A 3 4.28 35.64 -0.72
CA THR A 3 3.67 34.43 -0.15
C THR A 3 4.19 34.03 1.23
N THR A 4 3.28 33.80 2.18
CA THR A 4 3.50 32.87 3.29
C THR A 4 2.43 31.80 3.23
N THR A 5 2.79 30.71 2.57
CA THR A 5 2.16 29.41 2.71
C THR A 5 2.48 28.91 4.13
N GLU A 6 1.52 29.00 5.05
CA GLU A 6 1.59 28.21 6.28
C GLU A 6 1.13 26.78 5.97
N ASN A 7 2.13 25.99 5.61
CA ASN A 7 2.13 24.55 5.58
C ASN A 7 1.84 24.00 6.98
N ASN A 8 0.57 23.71 7.27
CA ASN A 8 0.20 22.86 8.40
C ASN A 8 0.50 21.39 8.08
N SER A 9 1.79 21.09 8.05
CA SER A 9 2.34 19.76 8.30
C SER A 9 2.21 19.44 9.78
N ALA A 10 1.07 18.87 10.18
CA ALA A 10 0.99 18.05 11.39
C ALA A 10 -0.29 17.20 11.37
N GLN A 11 -0.08 15.89 11.26
CA GLN A 11 -0.92 14.83 11.83
C GLN A 11 -2.16 14.41 11.04
N THR A 12 -1.94 13.71 9.91
CA THR A 12 -2.80 12.58 9.52
C THR A 12 -2.62 11.45 10.55
N ILE A 13 -3.20 11.62 11.74
CA ILE A 13 -3.28 10.57 12.74
C ILE A 13 -4.48 9.69 12.40
N ASN A 14 -4.21 8.59 11.68
CA ASN A 14 -5.05 7.39 11.61
C ASN A 14 -6.57 7.63 11.42
N THR A 15 -6.98 8.30 10.34
CA THR A 15 -8.41 8.36 10.01
C THR A 15 -8.83 7.07 9.33
N PHE A 16 -9.59 6.24 10.07
CA PHE A 16 -10.26 5.05 9.55
C PHE A 16 -11.29 5.49 8.47
N THR A 17 -10.94 5.37 7.20
CA THR A 17 -11.80 5.76 6.07
C THR A 17 -13.01 4.84 5.94
N ASN A 18 -14.19 5.44 5.80
CA ASN A 18 -15.43 4.72 5.52
C ASN A 18 -15.37 4.14 4.10
N PRO A 19 -15.74 2.88 3.85
CA PRO A 19 -15.65 2.25 2.53
C PRO A 19 -16.44 2.96 1.41
N LYS A 20 -17.34 3.90 1.76
CA LYS A 20 -18.05 4.76 0.81
C LYS A 20 -17.22 5.92 0.27
N ASP A 21 -16.08 6.22 0.89
CA ASP A 21 -15.17 7.32 0.52
C ASP A 21 -14.00 6.85 -0.35
N VAL A 22 -13.96 5.57 -0.72
CA VAL A 22 -12.95 5.00 -1.61
C VAL A 22 -13.24 5.44 -3.04
N ALA A 23 -12.66 6.58 -3.42
CA ALA A 23 -12.92 7.23 -4.71
C ALA A 23 -12.37 6.47 -5.92
N ASP A 24 -11.33 5.64 -5.75
CA ASP A 24 -10.69 4.93 -6.85
C ASP A 24 -10.10 3.58 -6.38
N PHE A 25 -10.75 2.48 -6.74
CA PHE A 25 -10.27 1.12 -6.44
C PHE A 25 -9.01 0.74 -7.24
N ASN A 26 -8.67 1.48 -8.29
CA ASN A 26 -7.52 1.20 -9.15
C ASN A 26 -6.19 1.67 -8.52
N GLN A 27 -6.25 2.44 -7.43
CA GLN A 27 -5.08 2.90 -6.67
C GLN A 27 -4.70 1.98 -5.51
N TYR A 28 -5.41 0.85 -5.37
CA TYR A 28 -5.11 -0.16 -4.37
C TYR A 28 -4.55 -1.44 -5.01
N PRO A 29 -3.72 -2.21 -4.29
CA PRO A 29 -3.24 -1.96 -2.92
C PRO A 29 -2.26 -0.79 -2.83
N ASP A 30 -2.19 -0.14 -1.66
CA ASP A 30 -1.11 0.80 -1.37
C ASP A 30 0.26 0.08 -1.35
N PRO A 31 1.39 0.80 -1.37
CA PRO A 31 2.72 0.18 -1.33
C PRO A 31 2.99 -0.68 -0.07
N ARG A 32 2.14 -0.61 0.95
CA ARG A 32 2.22 -1.40 2.18
C ARG A 32 1.26 -2.61 2.15
N GLY A 33 0.50 -2.80 1.08
CA GLY A 33 -0.47 -3.87 0.92
C GLY A 33 -1.84 -3.60 1.56
N HIS A 34 -2.16 -2.34 1.87
CA HIS A 34 -3.46 -1.95 2.43
C HIS A 34 -4.47 -1.59 1.32
N PHE A 35 -5.71 -2.00 1.53
CA PHE A 35 -6.93 -1.61 0.82
C PHE A 35 -7.79 -0.75 1.76
N GLY A 36 -7.45 0.54 1.85
CA GLY A 36 -8.07 1.46 2.80
C GLY A 36 -7.77 1.03 4.25
N VAL A 37 -8.83 0.70 5.02
CA VAL A 37 -8.71 0.25 6.41
C VAL A 37 -8.36 -1.24 6.57
N HIS A 38 -8.32 -2.00 5.47
CA HIS A 38 -8.07 -3.44 5.46
C HIS A 38 -6.74 -3.76 4.79
N GLY A 39 -6.16 -4.94 5.05
CA GLY A 39 -4.89 -5.37 4.44
C GLY A 39 -3.67 -5.05 5.30
N GLY A 40 -2.50 -5.00 4.68
CA GLY A 40 -1.20 -4.99 5.35
C GLY A 40 -0.63 -6.39 5.58
N ARG A 41 0.61 -6.47 6.09
CA ARG A 41 1.34 -7.73 6.29
C ARG A 41 1.43 -8.08 7.78
N PHE A 42 0.44 -8.84 8.27
CA PHE A 42 0.40 -9.36 9.64
C PHE A 42 0.88 -10.81 9.69
N VAL A 43 2.19 -10.99 9.71
CA VAL A 43 2.82 -12.32 9.67
C VAL A 43 3.92 -12.43 10.72
N SER A 44 4.25 -13.66 11.10
CA SER A 44 5.38 -13.90 12.01
C SER A 44 6.70 -13.52 11.33
N GLU A 45 7.68 -13.10 12.13
CA GLU A 45 9.04 -12.79 11.65
C GLU A 45 9.64 -13.93 10.81
N THR A 46 9.38 -15.18 11.22
CA THR A 46 9.80 -16.39 10.53
C THR A 46 9.25 -16.51 9.10
N LEU A 47 8.14 -15.85 8.79
CA LEU A 47 7.48 -15.90 7.49
C LEU A 47 7.85 -14.72 6.60
N MET A 48 8.51 -13.68 7.14
CA MET A 48 8.86 -12.47 6.38
C MET A 48 9.77 -12.79 5.19
N ALA A 49 10.84 -13.57 5.41
CA ALA A 49 11.80 -13.93 4.37
C ALA A 49 11.16 -14.74 3.22
N ALA A 50 10.32 -15.72 3.56
CA ALA A 50 9.62 -16.53 2.56
C ALA A 50 8.65 -15.69 1.70
N LEU A 51 8.02 -14.68 2.30
CA LEU A 51 7.10 -13.79 1.58
C LEU A 51 7.84 -12.79 0.68
N GLU A 52 9.00 -12.28 1.11
CA GLU A 52 9.84 -11.42 0.28
C GLU A 52 10.39 -12.17 -0.94
N GLU A 53 10.82 -13.42 -0.75
CA GLU A 53 11.25 -14.30 -1.85
C GLU A 53 10.11 -14.56 -2.84
N LEU A 54 8.92 -14.88 -2.32
CA LEU A 54 7.72 -15.08 -3.13
C LEU A 54 7.35 -13.82 -3.92
N GLU A 55 7.34 -12.65 -3.28
CA GLU A 55 7.03 -11.36 -3.92
C GLU A 55 8.00 -11.05 -5.06
N THR A 56 9.29 -11.29 -4.82
CA THR A 56 10.35 -11.11 -5.82
C THR A 56 10.17 -12.04 -7.01
N LEU A 57 9.95 -13.33 -6.77
CA LEU A 57 9.73 -14.32 -7.82
C LEU A 57 8.46 -14.01 -8.60
N TYR A 58 7.35 -13.79 -7.90
CA TYR A 58 6.06 -13.48 -8.49
C TYR A 58 6.14 -12.25 -9.39
N THR A 59 6.80 -11.18 -8.96
CA THR A 59 6.97 -9.96 -9.77
C THR A 59 7.73 -10.25 -11.07
N LYS A 60 8.74 -11.14 -11.02
CA LYS A 60 9.50 -11.56 -12.20
C LYS A 60 8.65 -12.39 -13.16
N VAL A 61 7.99 -13.44 -12.68
CA VAL A 61 7.19 -14.32 -13.55
C VAL A 61 5.88 -13.69 -14.02
N LYS A 62 5.30 -12.76 -13.27
CA LYS A 62 4.12 -12.00 -13.70
C LYS A 62 4.35 -11.22 -14.99
N ALA A 63 5.58 -10.80 -15.27
CA ALA A 63 5.92 -10.10 -16.51
C ALA A 63 6.10 -11.04 -17.72
N ASP A 64 6.18 -12.35 -17.49
CA ASP A 64 6.32 -13.36 -18.54
C ASP A 64 4.95 -13.72 -19.14
N PRO A 65 4.74 -13.54 -20.46
CA PRO A 65 3.51 -13.95 -21.12
C PRO A 65 3.24 -15.47 -21.07
N ALA A 66 4.26 -16.30 -20.86
CA ALA A 66 4.10 -17.75 -20.72
C ALA A 66 3.50 -18.17 -19.36
N PHE A 67 3.45 -17.24 -18.39
CA PHE A 67 2.90 -17.49 -17.06
C PHE A 67 1.38 -17.33 -16.99
N TRP A 68 0.77 -16.54 -17.88
CA TRP A 68 -0.66 -16.22 -17.92
C TRP A 68 -1.40 -17.01 -19.00
#